data_AF-A0A6P2ECE9-F1
#
_entry.id   AF-A0A6P2ECE9-F1
#
_cell.length_a   1.000
_cell.length_b   1.000
_cell.length_c   1.000
_cell.angle_alpha   90.00
_cell.angle_beta   90.00
_cell.angle_gamma   90.00
#
_symmetry.space_group_name_H-M   'P 1'
#
loop_
_entity.id
_entity.type
_entity.pdbx_description
1 polymer ?
#
loop_
_entity_poly.entity_id
_entity_poly.type
_entity_poly.pdbx_seq_one_letter_code
_entity_poly.pdbx_strand_id
1 'polypeptide(L)'
;MPSTTHAAADAAASLLAIAVSANGRIDPREVAELDRLGAYQRLGVHRDDFLTRAEAALEEIGRPLSQTQWLRSSDRCLMLALQQAVVDPELRLLVCRLAAAVITADGRVTDDERQIYAWLLGQWGVTQTMVTHAIMRDRWH
;
A
#
# COMPACT_ATOMS: atom_id res chain seq x y z
N MET A 1 -3.58 0.29 -27.16
CA MET A 1 -3.83 -0.59 -26.00
C MET A 1 -3.26 0.14 -24.79
N PRO A 2 -3.99 0.38 -23.70
CA PRO A 2 -3.39 0.99 -22.52
C PRO A 2 -2.24 0.09 -22.07
N SER A 3 -1.05 0.68 -21.96
CA SER A 3 0.20 -0.03 -21.68
C SER A 3 0.05 -0.77 -20.36
N THR A 4 0.35 -2.08 -20.34
CA THR A 4 0.25 -2.96 -19.16
C THR A 4 0.97 -2.39 -17.93
N THR A 5 1.99 -1.56 -18.15
CA THR A 5 2.71 -0.81 -17.12
C THR A 5 1.85 0.20 -16.36
N HIS A 6 0.94 0.91 -17.03
CA HIS A 6 0.06 1.88 -16.38
C HIS A 6 -0.96 1.18 -15.48
N ALA A 7 -1.50 0.04 -15.95
CA ALA A 7 -2.40 -0.79 -15.14
C ALA A 7 -1.70 -1.38 -13.90
N ALA A 8 -0.42 -1.76 -14.01
CA ALA A 8 0.37 -2.23 -12.87
C ALA A 8 0.68 -1.11 -11.86
N ALA A 9 1.02 0.09 -12.35
CA ALA A 9 1.22 1.28 -11.53
C ALA A 9 -0.06 1.69 -10.79
N ASP A 10 -1.19 1.68 -11.48
CA ASP A 10 -2.51 1.93 -10.88
C ASP A 10 -2.84 0.89 -9.80
N ALA A 11 -2.60 -0.39 -10.07
CA ALA A 11 -2.83 -1.44 -9.10
C ALA A 11 -1.93 -1.29 -7.86
N ALA A 12 -0.67 -0.93 -8.06
CA ALA A 12 0.27 -0.64 -6.98
C ALA A 12 -0.17 0.55 -6.12
N ALA A 13 -0.62 1.63 -6.75
CA ALA A 13 -1.18 2.79 -6.06
C ALA A 13 -2.44 2.44 -5.26
N SER A 14 -3.36 1.66 -5.83
CA SER A 14 -4.57 1.20 -5.14
C SER A 14 -4.26 0.29 -3.96
N LEU A 15 -3.28 -0.61 -4.07
CA LEU A 15 -2.84 -1.44 -2.93
C LEU A 15 -2.27 -0.60 -1.80
N LEU A 16 -1.45 0.40 -2.12
CA LEU A 16 -0.90 1.31 -1.13
C LEU A 16 -2.00 2.16 -0.47
N ALA A 17 -2.99 2.63 -1.26
CA ALA A 17 -4.15 3.36 -0.74
C ALA A 17 -4.98 2.51 0.24
N ILE A 18 -5.18 1.22 -0.05
CA ILE A 18 -5.84 0.28 0.87
C ILE A 18 -5.02 0.11 2.15
N ALA A 19 -3.68 0.00 2.05
CA ALA A 19 -2.82 -0.14 3.21
C ALA A 19 -2.84 1.09 4.12
N VAL A 20 -2.82 2.30 3.56
CA VAL A 20 -2.98 3.58 4.30
C VAL A 20 -4.33 3.62 5.02
N SER A 21 -5.38 3.12 4.38
CA SER A 21 -6.74 3.23 4.90
C SER A 21 -7.13 2.11 5.87
N ALA A 22 -6.26 1.12 6.08
CA ALA A 22 -6.59 -0.13 6.78
C ALA A 22 -7.01 0.07 8.24
N ASN A 23 -6.45 1.07 8.92
CA ASN A 23 -6.77 1.41 10.30
C ASN A 23 -8.06 2.24 10.46
N GLY A 24 -8.82 2.44 9.36
CA GLY A 24 -10.08 3.19 9.38
C GLY A 24 -9.90 4.72 9.43
N ARG A 25 -8.69 5.23 9.15
CA ARG A 25 -8.42 6.67 8.99
C ARG A 25 -7.28 6.87 7.97
N ILE A 26 -7.10 8.11 7.54
CA ILE A 26 -5.91 8.54 6.80
C ILE A 26 -5.26 9.60 7.68
N ASP A 27 -4.10 9.29 8.28
CA ASP A 27 -3.41 10.21 9.17
C ASP A 27 -2.56 11.21 8.34
N PRO A 28 -2.62 12.53 8.63
CA PRO A 28 -1.74 13.49 7.97
C PRO A 28 -0.25 13.13 8.04
N ARG A 29 0.19 12.39 9.06
CA ARG A 29 1.57 11.90 9.20
C ARG A 29 1.93 10.85 8.15
N GLU A 30 1.00 9.95 7.82
CA GLU A 30 1.17 8.94 6.79
C GLU A 30 1.29 9.59 5.42
N VAL A 31 0.44 10.58 5.14
CA VAL A 31 0.48 11.36 3.90
C VAL A 31 1.78 12.15 3.80
N ALA A 32 2.19 12.82 4.87
CA ALA A 32 3.46 13.55 4.91
C ALA A 32 4.67 12.62 4.69
N GLU A 33 4.62 11.39 5.20
CA GLU A 33 5.67 10.39 4.98
C GLU A 33 5.69 9.91 3.52
N LEU A 34 4.53 9.70 2.89
CA LEU A 34 4.43 9.39 1.45
C LEU A 34 4.97 10.53 0.59
N ASP A 35 4.63 11.77 0.92
CA ASP A 35 5.16 12.98 0.29
C ASP A 35 6.70 13.02 0.42
N ARG A 36 7.23 12.78 1.63
CA ARG A 36 8.69 12.75 1.91
C ARG A 36 9.44 11.67 1.12
N LEU A 37 8.80 10.52 0.89
CA LEU A 37 9.38 9.40 0.14
C LEU A 37 9.21 9.53 -1.38
N GLY A 38 8.56 10.60 -1.86
CA GLY A 38 8.24 10.79 -3.26
C GLY A 38 7.35 9.68 -3.83
N ALA A 39 6.49 9.09 -2.98
CA ALA A 39 5.74 7.87 -3.31
C ALA A 39 4.93 8.02 -4.60
N TYR A 40 4.24 9.15 -4.77
CA TYR A 40 3.38 9.43 -5.91
C TYR A 40 4.15 9.45 -7.24
N GLN A 41 5.30 10.12 -7.28
CA GLN A 41 6.17 10.16 -8.46
C GLN A 41 6.73 8.78 -8.79
N ARG A 42 7.14 8.00 -7.78
CA ARG A 42 7.69 6.66 -7.96
C ARG A 42 6.66 5.64 -8.44
N LEU A 43 5.39 5.86 -8.09
CA LEU A 43 4.26 5.08 -8.57
C LEU A 43 3.68 5.64 -9.89
N GLY A 44 4.14 6.80 -10.36
CA GLY A 44 3.64 7.43 -11.58
C GLY A 44 2.20 7.94 -11.47
N VAL A 45 1.75 8.28 -10.27
CA VAL A 45 0.40 8.81 -10.01
C VAL A 45 0.45 10.23 -9.45
N HIS A 46 -0.59 11.03 -9.68
CA HIS A 46 -0.73 12.31 -9.02
C HIS A 46 -1.15 12.14 -7.56
N ARG A 47 -0.66 13.03 -6.69
CA ARG A 47 -0.97 13.04 -5.25
C ARG A 47 -2.48 13.10 -4.99
N ASP A 48 -3.18 14.00 -5.69
CA ASP A 48 -4.61 14.21 -5.47
C ASP A 48 -5.42 12.98 -5.90
N ASP A 49 -5.07 12.36 -7.04
CA ASP A 49 -5.67 11.11 -7.49
C ASP A 49 -5.46 9.98 -6.47
N PHE A 50 -4.25 9.91 -5.89
CA PHE A 50 -3.96 8.94 -4.84
C PHE A 50 -4.82 9.19 -3.59
N LEU A 51 -4.93 10.44 -3.13
CA LEU A 51 -5.72 10.77 -1.95
C LEU A 51 -7.21 10.48 -2.17
N THR A 52 -7.76 10.79 -3.35
CA THR A 52 -9.13 10.40 -3.70
C THR A 52 -9.31 8.88 -3.68
N ARG A 53 -8.32 8.11 -4.17
CA ARG A 53 -8.36 6.63 -4.08
C ARG A 53 -8.27 6.14 -2.64
N ALA A 54 -7.46 6.76 -1.80
CA ALA A 54 -7.35 6.43 -0.39
C ALA A 54 -8.65 6.72 0.35
N GLU A 55 -9.28 7.86 0.11
CA GLU A 55 -10.60 8.19 0.68
C GLU A 55 -11.68 7.18 0.25
N ALA A 56 -11.71 6.79 -1.02
CA ALA A 56 -12.62 5.75 -1.49
C ALA A 56 -12.34 4.39 -0.81
N ALA A 57 -11.07 3.97 -0.73
CA ALA A 57 -10.68 2.73 -0.06
C ALA A 57 -10.98 2.75 1.44
N LEU A 58 -10.88 3.92 2.08
CA LEU A 58 -11.24 4.11 3.48
C LEU A 58 -12.74 3.84 3.72
N GLU A 59 -13.61 4.39 2.89
CA GLU A 59 -15.06 4.18 3.04
C GLU A 59 -15.48 2.76 2.68
N GLU A 60 -14.88 2.16 1.65
CA GLU A 60 -15.27 0.83 1.15
C GLU A 60 -14.67 -0.33 1.95
N ILE A 61 -13.42 -0.21 2.40
CA ILE A 61 -12.65 -1.30 3.02
C ILE A 61 -12.20 -0.92 4.43
N GLY A 62 -11.57 0.25 4.59
CA GLY A 62 -10.94 0.66 5.84
C GLY A 62 -11.89 0.75 7.04
N ARG A 63 -13.00 1.48 6.89
CA ARG A 63 -14.03 1.61 7.93
C ARG A 63 -14.68 0.27 8.28
N PRO A 64 -15.16 -0.55 7.32
CA PRO A 64 -15.64 -1.89 7.62
C PRO A 64 -14.59 -2.76 8.34
N LEU A 65 -13.34 -2.74 7.85
CA LEU A 65 -12.25 -3.53 8.42
C LEU A 65 -11.99 -3.15 9.87
N SER A 66 -11.88 -1.85 10.18
CA SER A 66 -11.66 -1.37 11.55
C SER A 66 -12.80 -1.72 12.52
N GLN A 67 -14.03 -1.88 12.01
CA GLN A 67 -15.21 -2.23 12.82
C GLN A 67 -15.36 -3.73 13.04
N THR A 68 -15.07 -4.54 12.02
CA THR A 68 -15.25 -6.00 12.07
C THR A 68 -13.97 -6.75 12.42
N GLN A 69 -12.79 -6.13 12.29
CA GLN A 69 -11.45 -6.74 12.35
C GLN A 69 -11.22 -7.85 11.31
N TRP A 70 -12.04 -7.88 10.25
CA TRP A 70 -11.96 -8.91 9.20
C TRP A 70 -12.26 -8.34 7.81
N LEU A 71 -11.36 -8.63 6.86
CA LEU A 71 -11.61 -8.39 5.43
C LEU A 71 -12.75 -9.26 4.92
N ARG A 72 -13.70 -8.67 4.19
CA ARG A 72 -14.73 -9.44 3.49
C ARG A 72 -14.10 -10.25 2.36
N SER A 73 -14.78 -11.31 1.94
CA SER A 73 -14.28 -12.14 0.82
C SER A 73 -14.14 -11.34 -0.48
N SER A 74 -15.03 -10.37 -0.72
CA SER A 74 -14.95 -9.42 -1.85
C SER A 74 -13.65 -8.62 -1.83
N ASP A 75 -13.28 -8.11 -0.66
CA ASP A 75 -12.14 -7.21 -0.49
C ASP A 75 -10.84 -7.99 -0.69
N ARG A 76 -10.79 -9.24 -0.16
CA ARG A 76 -9.66 -10.15 -0.42
C ARG A 76 -9.52 -10.48 -1.90
N CYS A 77 -10.61 -10.73 -2.61
CA CYS A 77 -10.58 -10.99 -4.06
C CYS A 77 -10.09 -9.77 -4.83
N LEU A 78 -10.56 -8.57 -4.49
CA LEU A 78 -10.10 -7.32 -5.09
C LEU A 78 -8.60 -7.13 -4.86
N MET A 79 -8.15 -7.22 -3.61
CA MET A 79 -6.74 -7.08 -3.29
C MET A 79 -5.89 -8.12 -4.02
N LEU A 80 -6.36 -9.38 -4.11
CA LEU A 80 -5.66 -10.45 -4.83
C LEU A 80 -5.54 -10.15 -6.34
N ALA A 81 -6.58 -9.59 -6.94
CA ALA A 81 -6.55 -9.18 -8.34
C ALA A 81 -5.56 -8.03 -8.56
N LEU A 82 -5.54 -7.02 -7.68
CA LEU A 82 -4.59 -5.92 -7.73
C LEU A 82 -3.15 -6.43 -7.57
N GLN A 83 -2.92 -7.36 -6.64
CA GLN A 83 -1.60 -7.97 -6.44
C GLN A 83 -1.11 -8.74 -7.67
N GLN A 84 -2.00 -9.45 -8.36
CA GLN A 84 -1.65 -10.17 -9.59
C GLN A 84 -1.35 -9.24 -10.77
N ALA A 85 -1.97 -8.06 -10.81
CA ALA A 85 -1.68 -7.04 -11.82
C ALA A 85 -0.27 -6.45 -11.67
N VAL A 86 0.27 -6.42 -10.45
CA VAL A 86 1.67 -6.01 -10.18
C VAL A 86 2.60 -7.20 -10.43
N VAL A 87 3.06 -7.36 -11.67
CA VAL A 87 3.97 -8.47 -12.05
C VAL A 87 5.43 -8.14 -11.74
N ASP A 88 5.81 -6.86 -11.85
CA ASP A 88 7.19 -6.39 -11.69
C ASP A 88 7.69 -6.54 -10.23
N PRO A 89 8.75 -7.34 -9.98
CA PRO A 89 9.34 -7.50 -8.66
C PRO A 89 9.82 -6.20 -8.00
N GLU A 90 10.32 -5.24 -8.77
CA GLU A 90 10.78 -3.96 -8.23
C GLU A 90 9.59 -3.11 -7.75
N LEU A 91 8.49 -3.13 -8.49
CA LEU A 91 7.25 -2.44 -8.10
C LEU A 91 6.61 -3.08 -6.86
N ARG A 92 6.63 -4.41 -6.75
CA ARG A 92 6.19 -5.13 -5.54
C ARG A 92 6.98 -4.70 -4.31
N LEU A 93 8.30 -4.68 -4.42
CA LEU A 93 9.19 -4.25 -3.35
C LEU A 93 8.97 -2.78 -2.99
N LEU A 94 8.73 -1.92 -3.98
CA LEU A 94 8.41 -0.51 -3.75
C LEU A 94 7.11 -0.37 -2.94
N VAL A 95 6.04 -1.07 -3.30
CA VAL A 95 4.77 -1.04 -2.57
C VAL A 95 4.94 -1.52 -1.14
N CYS A 96 5.61 -2.67 -0.91
CA CYS A 96 5.87 -3.17 0.43
C CYS A 96 6.67 -2.16 1.27
N ARG A 97 7.66 -1.51 0.66
CA ARG A 97 8.48 -0.50 1.34
C ARG A 97 7.68 0.74 1.75
N LEU A 98 6.87 1.26 0.83
CA LEU A 98 6.01 2.41 1.09
C LEU A 98 4.96 2.09 2.15
N ALA A 99 4.33 0.90 2.07
CA ALA A 99 3.38 0.44 3.08
C ALA A 99 4.03 0.32 4.46
N ALA A 100 5.25 -0.23 4.56
CA ALA A 100 5.97 -0.31 5.82
C ALA A 100 6.27 1.07 6.42
N ALA A 101 6.65 2.05 5.59
CA ALA A 101 6.93 3.41 6.05
C ALA A 101 5.66 4.11 6.55
N VAL A 102 4.55 3.99 5.83
CA VAL A 102 3.24 4.54 6.22
C VAL A 102 2.77 3.96 7.55
N ILE A 103 2.72 2.63 7.65
CA ILE A 103 2.19 1.93 8.83
C ILE A 103 3.04 2.23 10.09
N THR A 104 4.30 2.66 9.91
CA THR A 104 5.17 3.04 11.02
C THR A 104 5.25 4.54 11.28
N ALA A 105 4.67 5.38 10.40
CA ALA A 105 4.79 6.83 10.46
C ALA A 105 4.10 7.46 11.68
N ASP A 106 2.99 6.87 12.15
CA ASP A 106 2.26 7.36 13.32
C ASP A 106 2.80 6.80 14.65
N GLY A 107 3.77 5.88 14.57
CA GLY A 107 4.39 5.20 15.71
C GLY A 107 3.52 4.12 16.35
N ARG A 108 2.37 3.78 15.78
CA ARG A 108 1.41 2.79 16.30
C ARG A 108 0.87 1.89 15.21
N VAL A 109 1.56 0.75 15.04
CA VAL A 109 1.07 -0.32 14.19
C VAL A 109 -0.09 -1.07 14.88
N THR A 110 -1.28 -0.99 14.31
CA THR A 110 -2.48 -1.75 14.68
C THR A 110 -2.46 -3.17 14.11
N ASP A 111 -3.29 -4.06 14.65
CA ASP A 111 -3.35 -5.45 14.16
C ASP A 111 -3.90 -5.55 12.73
N ASP A 112 -4.82 -4.65 12.35
CA ASP A 112 -5.38 -4.57 11.00
C ASP A 112 -4.30 -4.20 9.97
N GLU A 113 -3.45 -3.21 10.29
CA GLU A 113 -2.30 -2.82 9.45
C GLU A 113 -1.29 -3.96 9.33
N ARG A 114 -1.00 -4.68 10.43
CA ARG A 114 -0.12 -5.87 10.37
C ARG A 114 -0.70 -6.94 9.47
N GLN A 115 -2.01 -7.17 9.54
CA GLN A 115 -2.66 -8.21 8.73
C GLN A 115 -2.58 -7.88 7.25
N ILE A 116 -2.89 -6.64 6.86
CA ILE A 116 -2.77 -6.18 5.47
C ILE A 116 -1.32 -6.24 4.98
N TYR A 117 -0.38 -5.78 5.80
CA TYR A 117 1.04 -5.81 5.45
C TYR A 117 1.60 -7.23 5.32
N ALA A 118 1.28 -8.12 6.25
CA ALA A 118 1.68 -9.53 6.19
C ALA A 118 1.08 -10.24 4.97
N TRP A 119 -0.15 -9.88 4.59
CA TRP A 119 -0.80 -10.42 3.40
C TRP A 119 -0.12 -9.95 2.10
N LEU A 120 0.28 -8.67 2.01
CA LEU A 120 1.08 -8.14 0.89
C LEU A 120 2.41 -8.89 0.74
N LEU A 121 3.13 -9.09 1.85
CA LEU A 121 4.40 -9.82 1.85
C LEU A 121 4.23 -11.29 1.43
N GLY A 122 3.24 -11.97 2.02
CA GLY A 122 3.03 -13.41 1.82
C GLY A 122 2.65 -13.78 0.38
N GLN A 123 1.80 -12.98 -0.26
CA GLN A 123 1.34 -13.25 -1.63
C GLN A 123 2.43 -13.00 -2.68
N TRP A 124 3.28 -12.00 -2.50
CA TRP A 124 4.40 -11.73 -3.41
C TRP A 124 5.69 -12.48 -3.07
N GLY A 125 5.72 -13.24 -1.98
CA GLY A 125 6.93 -13.93 -1.51
C GLY A 125 8.04 -12.96 -1.08
N VAL A 126 7.68 -11.73 -0.70
CA VAL A 126 8.63 -10.71 -0.25
C VAL A 126 8.89 -10.92 1.23
N THR A 127 10.16 -10.99 1.62
CA THR A 127 10.54 -11.12 3.04
C THR A 127 10.78 -9.76 3.69
N GLN A 128 10.61 -9.68 5.01
CA GLN A 128 10.90 -8.46 5.75
C GLN A 128 12.38 -8.04 5.66
N THR A 129 13.28 -9.01 5.48
CA THR A 129 14.71 -8.77 5.19
C THR A 129 14.89 -8.06 3.85
N MET A 130 14.19 -8.49 2.79
CA MET A 130 14.23 -7.82 1.49
C MET A 130 13.73 -6.37 1.57
N VAL A 131 12.64 -6.12 2.29
CA VAL A 131 12.14 -4.76 2.52
C VAL A 131 13.15 -3.93 3.30
N THR A 132 13.74 -4.48 4.36
CA THR A 132 14.78 -3.79 5.16
C THR A 132 15.98 -3.40 4.30
N HIS A 133 16.48 -4.32 3.47
CA HIS A 133 17.57 -4.03 2.55
C HIS A 133 17.20 -2.97 1.51
N ALA A 134 15.97 -2.99 0.99
CA ALA A 134 15.49 -1.97 0.07
C ALA A 134 15.41 -0.59 0.74
N ILE A 135 14.88 -0.50 1.97
CA ILE A 135 14.88 0.75 2.76
C ILE A 135 16.31 1.26 2.96
N MET A 136 17.23 0.37 3.34
CA MET A 136 18.63 0.72 3.53
C MET A 136 19.24 1.25 2.24
N ARG A 137 19.08 0.58 1.09
CA ARG A 137 19.65 1.03 -0.18
C ARG A 137 19.15 2.41 -0.61
N ASP A 138 17.88 2.70 -0.35
CA ASP A 138 17.23 3.95 -0.75
C ASP A 138 17.66 5.16 0.10
N ARG A 139 18.19 4.95 1.32
CA ARG A 139 18.75 6.03 2.16
C ARG A 139 20.12 6.54 1.69
N TRP A 140 20.74 5.84 0.73
CA TRP A 140 22.09 6.13 0.24
C TRP A 140 22.07 6.69 -1.20
N HIS A 141 20.88 6.94 -1.74
CA HIS A 141 20.64 7.66 -3.00
C HIS A 141 19.98 9.00 -2.70
#